data_AF-A0A0P0GKB2-F1
#
_entry.id   AF-A0A0P0GKB2-F1
#
_cell.length_a   1.000
_cell.length_b   1.000
_cell.length_c   1.000
_cell.angle_alpha   90.00
_cell.angle_beta   90.00
_cell.angle_gamma   90.00
#
_symmetry.space_group_name_H-M   'P 1'
#
loop_
_entity.id
_entity.type
_entity.pdbx_description
1 polymer ?
#
loop_
_entity_poly.entity_id
_entity_poly.type
_entity_poly.pdbx_seq_one_letter_code
_entity_poly.pdbx_strand_id
1 'polypeptide(L)'
;MCTIGRTPAGTAGKAHHQADTGGNPVRGGQERTDCGSKWGRNSFLSTALAPVALKNLVVETYDGLQCGSINVITRENYEFLRDSFFKYALLLQKEAAHTPGNSIGEGIARLYDEMDTLVGDDLNVNIEQEGGRLFFRLWKYHQWGSLTLYYFPVRFLESLSPVLRRIAITFIHKLMTANGISTILDDDDAEFIFELLSEDGGDDPREWKSRVKLVRSYQDGKIGRLLRRVAAKSYYKDLPGAIGSYVPQNGFERRLVDAMRGGLPFLAPERGIMQYGYDAYYSENPDFHPMYLQQQIRVVYDINDIVSEYLVDYYNSNSRETYDITPVTTCDLSPDTGELFRMEDYPERFFKWADEFINIIC
;
A
#
# COMPACT_ATOMS: atom_id res chain seq x y z
N MET A 1 13.05 -9.64 0.23
CA MET A 1 12.61 -9.82 -1.17
C MET A 1 13.36 -8.79 -1.98
N CYS A 2 13.99 -9.16 -3.09
CA CYS A 2 14.82 -8.25 -3.90
C CYS A 2 14.44 -8.42 -5.38
N THR A 3 14.03 -7.32 -6.03
CA THR A 3 13.54 -7.30 -7.43
C THR A 3 14.69 -7.01 -8.41
N ILE A 4 14.78 -7.78 -9.50
CA ILE A 4 16.01 -7.89 -10.31
C ILE A 4 15.80 -7.48 -11.78
N GLY A 5 14.58 -7.56 -12.31
CA GLY A 5 14.21 -7.07 -13.64
C GLY A 5 13.32 -5.84 -13.52
N ARG A 6 13.64 -4.74 -14.23
CA ARG A 6 12.92 -3.45 -14.17
C ARG A 6 12.48 -3.02 -15.57
N THR A 7 11.27 -2.49 -15.70
CA THR A 7 10.94 -1.53 -16.75
C THR A 7 11.70 -0.23 -16.47
N PRO A 8 12.50 0.31 -17.40
CA PRO A 8 13.14 1.60 -17.20
C PRO A 8 12.08 2.69 -17.05
N ALA A 9 12.26 3.59 -16.08
CA ALA A 9 11.44 4.79 -15.92
C ALA A 9 11.63 5.71 -17.15
N GLY A 10 10.86 5.45 -18.21
CA GLY A 10 10.65 6.39 -19.28
C GLY A 10 9.94 7.61 -18.70
N THR A 11 10.65 8.75 -18.70
CA THR A 11 10.13 10.12 -18.58
C THR A 11 8.90 10.27 -17.69
N ALA A 12 9.11 10.70 -16.43
CA ALA A 12 8.10 11.28 -15.53
C ALA A 12 6.68 10.76 -15.83
N GLY A 13 6.40 9.54 -15.34
CA GLY A 13 5.08 8.92 -15.45
C GLY A 13 4.03 9.98 -15.13
N LYS A 14 3.12 10.21 -16.09
CA LYS A 14 1.95 11.05 -15.83
C LYS A 14 1.32 10.52 -14.55
N ALA A 15 1.16 11.38 -13.56
CA ALA A 15 0.45 11.04 -12.34
C ALA A 15 -0.91 10.43 -12.72
N HIS A 16 -1.06 9.12 -12.56
CA HIS A 16 -2.25 8.37 -12.99
C HIS A 16 -3.39 8.43 -11.95
N HIS A 17 -3.32 9.39 -11.04
CA HIS A 17 -4.39 9.73 -10.10
C HIS A 17 -4.68 11.23 -10.13
N GLN A 18 -5.12 11.75 -11.29
CA GLN A 18 -6.02 12.89 -11.28
C GLN A 18 -7.43 12.36 -11.42
N ALA A 19 -8.22 12.52 -10.36
CA ALA A 19 -9.67 12.39 -10.43
C ALA A 19 -10.19 13.29 -11.55
N ASP A 20 -11.14 12.74 -12.32
CA ASP A 20 -11.88 13.40 -13.39
C ASP A 20 -12.34 14.80 -12.95
N THR A 21 -11.60 15.85 -13.33
CA THR A 21 -11.95 17.23 -13.01
C THR A 21 -12.83 17.78 -14.13
N GLY A 22 -14.00 17.16 -14.29
CA GLY A 22 -15.08 17.70 -15.10
C GLY A 22 -15.89 18.72 -14.31
N GLY A 23 -15.52 20.00 -14.36
CA GLY A 23 -16.45 21.10 -14.06
C GLY A 23 -15.91 22.27 -13.21
N ASN A 24 -15.76 23.42 -13.88
CA ASN A 24 -15.81 24.80 -13.36
C ASN A 24 -14.52 25.40 -12.75
N PRO A 25 -14.38 26.76 -12.74
CA PRO A 25 -13.89 27.52 -13.88
C PRO A 25 -12.58 28.25 -13.57
N VAL A 26 -11.89 28.62 -14.65
CA VAL A 26 -10.71 29.49 -14.72
C VAL A 26 -10.82 30.68 -13.77
N ARG A 27 -9.84 30.84 -12.86
CA ARG A 27 -9.55 32.15 -12.25
C ARG A 27 -8.10 32.27 -11.78
N GLY A 28 -7.42 33.29 -12.30
CA GLY A 28 -6.19 33.82 -11.72
C GLY A 28 -4.97 33.60 -12.59
N GLY A 29 -4.87 34.32 -13.71
CA GLY A 29 -3.66 34.39 -14.50
C GLY A 29 -2.49 34.97 -13.70
N GLN A 30 -1.41 34.22 -13.67
CA GLN A 30 -0.05 34.75 -13.63
C GLN A 30 0.78 33.85 -14.54
N GLU A 31 1.10 34.36 -15.73
CA GLU A 31 2.17 33.83 -16.57
C GLU A 31 3.44 33.77 -15.72
N ARG A 32 3.77 32.58 -15.22
CA ARG A 32 5.11 32.34 -14.71
C ARG A 32 5.98 32.07 -15.93
N THR A 33 6.82 33.05 -16.22
CA THR A 33 7.94 32.97 -17.15
C THR A 33 8.70 31.67 -16.95
N ASP A 34 8.67 30.82 -17.98
CA ASP A 34 9.59 29.71 -18.16
C ASP A 34 11.02 30.27 -18.08
N CYS A 35 11.68 30.05 -16.94
CA CYS A 35 13.13 30.06 -16.88
C CYS A 35 13.66 28.70 -17.39
N GLY A 36 13.16 28.26 -18.55
CA GLY A 36 13.78 27.21 -19.35
C GLY A 36 15.09 27.77 -19.89
N SER A 37 16.19 27.42 -19.24
CA SER A 37 17.53 27.73 -19.70
C SER A 37 17.72 27.16 -21.12
N LYS A 38 17.68 28.06 -22.11
CA LYS A 38 18.06 27.82 -23.50
C LYS A 38 19.58 27.60 -23.62
N TRP A 39 20.17 26.61 -22.95
CA TRP A 39 21.58 26.27 -23.10
C TRP A 39 21.75 24.82 -23.55
N GLY A 40 22.17 24.68 -24.81
CA GLY A 40 22.99 23.55 -25.28
C GLY A 40 22.29 22.19 -25.38
N ARG A 41 22.01 21.76 -26.63
CA ARG A 41 21.97 20.33 -26.95
C ARG A 41 23.31 19.71 -26.53
N ASN A 42 23.36 19.12 -25.34
CA ASN A 42 24.50 18.29 -24.94
C ASN A 42 24.41 16.97 -25.70
N SER A 43 25.22 16.87 -26.74
CA SER A 43 25.48 15.68 -27.56
C SER A 43 26.25 14.59 -26.80
N PHE A 44 26.00 14.42 -25.50
CA PHE A 44 26.84 13.57 -24.64
C PHE A 44 26.35 12.12 -24.53
N LEU A 45 25.16 11.80 -25.07
CA LEU A 45 24.60 10.43 -25.10
C LEU A 45 23.78 10.20 -26.38
N SER A 46 24.37 10.36 -27.56
CA SER A 46 23.73 9.95 -28.83
C SER A 46 23.95 8.47 -29.17
N THR A 47 24.71 7.75 -28.35
CA THR A 47 24.92 6.31 -28.44
C THR A 47 24.02 5.64 -27.42
N ALA A 48 23.11 4.77 -27.86
CA ALA A 48 22.41 3.88 -26.94
C ALA A 48 23.45 3.07 -26.17
N LEU A 49 23.45 3.17 -24.85
CA LEU A 49 24.31 2.34 -24.01
C LEU A 49 23.96 0.89 -24.29
N ALA A 50 24.95 0.07 -24.62
CA ALA A 50 24.73 -1.37 -24.77
C ALA A 50 24.18 -1.90 -23.44
N PRO A 51 23.08 -2.67 -23.42
CA PRO A 51 22.63 -3.34 -22.21
C PRO A 51 23.78 -4.20 -21.68
N VAL A 52 24.34 -3.84 -20.53
CA VAL A 52 25.38 -4.64 -19.89
C VAL A 52 24.68 -5.71 -19.09
N ALA A 53 24.58 -6.91 -19.66
CA ALA A 53 24.13 -8.08 -18.92
C ALA A 53 25.05 -8.32 -17.72
N LEU A 54 24.47 -8.34 -16.52
CA LEU A 54 25.19 -8.62 -15.29
C LEU A 54 25.78 -10.04 -15.35
N LYS A 55 27.07 -10.16 -15.03
CA LYS A 55 27.74 -11.48 -14.97
C LYS A 55 27.44 -12.21 -13.67
N ASN A 56 27.31 -11.46 -12.58
CA ASN A 56 26.93 -11.93 -11.26
C ASN A 56 26.00 -10.89 -10.64
N LEU A 57 25.03 -11.36 -9.87
CA LEU A 57 24.22 -10.53 -8.98
C LEU A 57 24.14 -11.25 -7.65
N VAL A 58 24.79 -10.68 -6.65
CA VAL A 58 24.85 -11.26 -5.31
C VAL A 58 23.75 -10.62 -4.47
N VAL A 59 22.84 -11.44 -3.96
CA VAL A 59 21.75 -11.02 -3.09
C VAL A 59 22.05 -11.51 -1.69
N GLU A 60 21.91 -10.65 -0.68
CA GLU A 60 22.00 -11.05 0.72
C GLU A 60 20.83 -11.96 1.08
N THR A 61 21.13 -13.07 1.75
CA THR A 61 20.14 -14.03 2.24
C THR A 61 20.23 -14.09 3.74
N TYR A 62 19.07 -13.94 4.39
CA TYR A 62 18.96 -13.96 5.84
C TYR A 62 18.14 -15.19 6.27
N ASP A 63 18.78 -16.16 6.91
CA ASP A 63 18.13 -17.38 7.42
C ASP A 63 17.84 -17.32 8.93
N GLY A 64 17.92 -16.12 9.52
CA GLY A 64 17.69 -15.87 10.95
C GLY A 64 18.88 -16.17 11.86
N LEU A 65 19.95 -16.79 11.35
CA LEU A 65 21.14 -17.15 12.14
C LEU A 65 22.47 -16.75 11.47
N GLN A 66 22.51 -16.63 10.13
CA GLN A 66 23.67 -16.19 9.37
C GLN A 66 23.26 -15.24 8.23
N CYS A 67 24.06 -14.18 8.03
CA CYS A 67 24.00 -13.38 6.81
C CYS A 67 24.87 -14.09 5.76
N GLY A 68 24.22 -14.68 4.77
CA GLY A 68 24.85 -15.25 3.58
C GLY A 68 24.67 -14.34 2.38
N SER A 69 25.40 -14.61 1.31
CA SER A 69 25.16 -13.95 0.04
C SER A 69 25.20 -14.97 -1.10
N ILE A 70 24.21 -14.91 -1.99
CA ILE A 70 24.01 -15.92 -3.04
C ILE A 70 24.01 -15.21 -4.39
N ASN A 71 24.83 -15.70 -5.32
CA ASN A 71 24.73 -15.29 -6.71
C ASN A 71 23.46 -15.90 -7.32
N VAL A 72 22.58 -15.06 -7.86
CA VAL A 72 21.29 -15.50 -8.43
C VAL A 72 21.33 -15.64 -9.95
N ILE A 73 22.41 -15.16 -10.61
CA ILE A 73 22.64 -15.38 -12.04
C ILE A 73 23.28 -16.76 -12.23
N THR A 74 22.43 -17.79 -12.15
CA THR A 74 22.83 -19.19 -12.27
C THR A 74 22.07 -19.89 -13.39
N ARG A 75 22.58 -21.05 -13.82
CA ARG A 75 21.92 -21.85 -14.86
C ARG A 75 20.56 -22.34 -14.39
N GLU A 76 20.46 -22.73 -13.12
CA GLU A 76 19.24 -23.26 -12.51
C GLU A 76 18.14 -22.20 -12.45
N ASN A 77 18.48 -20.95 -12.13
CA ASN A 77 17.50 -19.86 -12.11
C ASN A 77 17.06 -19.46 -13.52
N TYR A 78 17.99 -19.43 -14.47
CA TYR A 78 17.66 -19.21 -15.87
C TYR A 78 16.70 -20.29 -16.42
N GLU A 79 16.99 -21.57 -16.16
CA GLU A 79 16.13 -22.67 -16.60
C GLU A 79 14.76 -22.63 -15.93
N PHE A 80 14.70 -22.32 -14.63
CA PHE A 80 13.44 -22.15 -13.91
C PHE A 80 12.57 -21.04 -14.51
N LEU A 81 13.15 -19.87 -14.78
CA LEU A 81 12.44 -18.76 -15.43
C LEU A 81 12.00 -19.15 -16.84
N ARG A 82 12.88 -19.75 -17.65
CA ARG A 82 12.57 -20.20 -19.01
C ARG A 82 11.38 -21.16 -19.03
N ASP A 83 11.39 -22.15 -18.15
CA ASP A 83 10.35 -23.17 -18.10
C ASP A 83 9.03 -22.58 -17.58
N SER A 84 9.09 -21.63 -16.63
CA SER A 84 7.94 -20.84 -16.19
C SER A 84 7.33 -20.00 -17.33
N PHE A 85 8.17 -19.39 -18.16
CA PHE A 85 7.75 -18.61 -19.32
C PHE A 85 6.98 -19.48 -20.33
N PHE A 86 7.55 -20.62 -20.74
CA PHE A 86 6.86 -21.53 -21.65
C PHE A 86 5.58 -22.09 -21.04
N LYS A 87 5.59 -22.40 -19.75
CA LYS A 87 4.40 -22.87 -19.04
C LYS A 87 3.28 -21.84 -19.11
N TYR A 88 3.59 -20.58 -18.81
CA TYR A 88 2.59 -19.51 -18.83
C TYR A 88 2.10 -19.19 -20.25
N ALA A 89 2.99 -19.20 -21.25
CA ALA A 89 2.60 -19.06 -22.65
C ALA A 89 1.65 -20.17 -23.12
N LEU A 90 1.89 -21.41 -22.69
CA LEU A 90 1.00 -22.54 -22.95
C LEU A 90 -0.38 -22.32 -22.32
N LEU A 91 -0.46 -21.81 -21.09
CA LEU A 91 -1.74 -21.46 -20.44
C LEU A 91 -2.49 -20.37 -21.21
N LEU A 92 -1.76 -19.39 -21.76
CA LEU A 92 -2.32 -18.33 -22.62
C LEU A 92 -2.66 -18.82 -24.03
N GLN A 93 -2.30 -20.06 -24.40
CA GLN A 93 -2.43 -20.62 -25.75
C GLN A 93 -1.74 -19.76 -26.82
N LYS A 94 -0.63 -19.11 -26.45
CA LYS A 94 0.20 -18.30 -27.35
C LYS A 94 1.43 -19.08 -27.76
N GLU A 95 1.82 -18.94 -29.03
CA GLU A 95 3.13 -19.42 -29.47
C GLU A 95 4.22 -18.59 -28.79
N ALA A 96 5.13 -19.27 -28.09
CA ALA A 96 6.26 -18.65 -27.44
C ALA A 96 7.55 -19.26 -27.96
N ALA A 97 8.52 -18.41 -28.21
CA ALA A 97 9.88 -18.79 -28.57
C ALA A 97 10.84 -18.02 -27.66
N HIS A 98 11.86 -18.71 -27.18
CA HIS A 98 12.95 -18.10 -26.41
C HIS A 98 14.26 -18.26 -27.17
N THR A 99 15.00 -17.17 -27.35
CA THR A 99 16.35 -17.22 -27.92
C THR A 99 17.39 -16.98 -26.84
N PRO A 100 18.20 -18.01 -26.47
CA PRO A 100 19.22 -17.88 -25.43
C PRO A 100 20.19 -16.71 -25.70
N GLY A 101 20.55 -15.99 -24.64
CA GLY A 101 21.57 -14.93 -24.68
C GLY A 101 23.00 -15.48 -24.80
N ASN A 102 23.97 -14.59 -25.06
CA ASN A 102 25.40 -14.95 -25.06
C ASN A 102 25.95 -15.21 -23.65
N SER A 103 25.19 -14.85 -22.61
CA SER A 103 25.45 -15.15 -21.20
C SER A 103 24.16 -15.50 -20.47
N ILE A 104 24.27 -16.09 -19.27
CA ILE A 104 23.10 -16.40 -18.42
C ILE A 104 22.33 -15.12 -18.08
N GLY A 105 23.04 -14.05 -17.67
CA GLY A 105 22.41 -12.76 -17.37
C GLY A 105 21.68 -12.16 -18.57
N GLU A 106 22.24 -12.29 -19.78
CA GLU A 106 21.56 -11.85 -21.00
C GLU A 106 20.33 -12.71 -21.30
N GLY A 107 20.40 -14.02 -21.06
CA GLY A 107 19.25 -14.92 -21.18
C GLY A 107 18.11 -14.54 -20.22
N ILE A 108 18.44 -14.21 -18.96
CA ILE A 108 17.45 -13.75 -17.97
C ILE A 108 16.83 -12.41 -18.38
N ALA A 109 17.64 -11.45 -18.85
CA ALA A 109 17.13 -10.17 -19.33
C ALA A 109 16.17 -10.35 -20.53
N ARG A 110 16.52 -11.21 -21.49
CA ARG A 110 15.62 -11.53 -22.61
C ARG A 110 14.33 -12.20 -22.15
N LEU A 111 14.40 -13.12 -21.19
CA LEU A 111 13.22 -13.77 -20.62
C LEU A 111 12.28 -12.76 -19.94
N TYR A 112 12.82 -11.70 -19.34
CA TYR A 112 12.01 -10.58 -18.83
C TYR A 112 11.26 -9.88 -19.96
N ASP A 113 11.97 -9.42 -21.00
CA ASP A 113 11.38 -8.71 -22.13
C ASP A 113 10.34 -9.56 -22.88
N GLU A 114 10.63 -10.85 -23.07
CA GLU A 114 9.74 -11.82 -23.70
C GLU A 114 8.48 -12.07 -22.85
N MET A 115 8.62 -12.17 -21.52
CA MET A 115 7.49 -12.30 -20.61
C MET A 115 6.62 -11.03 -20.59
N ASP A 116 7.25 -9.85 -20.53
CA ASP A 116 6.57 -8.55 -20.59
C ASP A 116 5.74 -8.43 -21.88
N THR A 117 6.34 -8.80 -23.02
CA THR A 117 5.65 -8.87 -24.31
C THR A 117 4.51 -9.92 -24.31
N LEU A 118 4.70 -11.06 -23.66
CA LEU A 118 3.72 -12.15 -23.61
C LEU A 118 2.44 -11.74 -22.85
N VAL A 119 2.60 -11.05 -21.71
CA VAL A 119 1.50 -10.61 -20.86
C VAL A 119 0.80 -9.37 -21.42
N GLY A 120 1.55 -8.48 -22.08
CA GLY A 120 1.04 -7.28 -22.74
C GLY A 120 0.67 -6.16 -21.77
N ASP A 121 0.13 -5.05 -22.30
CA ASP A 121 -0.02 -3.78 -21.58
C ASP A 121 -0.98 -3.82 -20.36
N ASP A 122 -1.81 -4.86 -20.25
CA ASP A 122 -2.82 -4.97 -19.18
C ASP A 122 -2.26 -5.54 -17.86
N LEU A 123 -1.06 -6.12 -17.87
CA LEU A 123 -0.48 -6.84 -16.73
C LEU A 123 1.02 -6.59 -16.68
N ASN A 124 1.55 -6.28 -15.49
CA ASN A 124 2.97 -6.01 -15.33
C ASN A 124 3.72 -7.26 -14.89
N VAL A 125 5.02 -7.29 -15.15
CA VAL A 125 5.92 -8.37 -14.70
C VAL A 125 7.16 -7.81 -14.01
N ASN A 126 7.56 -8.47 -12.93
CA ASN A 126 8.85 -8.32 -12.27
C ASN A 126 9.55 -9.67 -12.16
N ILE A 127 10.88 -9.67 -12.05
CA ILE A 127 11.64 -10.85 -11.59
C ILE A 127 11.97 -10.63 -10.12
N GLU A 128 11.48 -11.54 -9.29
CA GLU A 128 11.64 -11.52 -7.84
C GLU A 128 12.53 -12.66 -7.36
N GLN A 129 13.01 -12.54 -6.13
CA GLN A 129 13.84 -13.54 -5.48
C GLN A 129 13.33 -13.90 -4.09
N GLU A 130 13.35 -15.20 -3.80
CA GLU A 130 13.17 -15.77 -2.47
C GLU A 130 14.14 -16.94 -2.25
N GLY A 131 14.91 -16.92 -1.16
CA GLY A 131 15.85 -18.00 -0.83
C GLY A 131 16.89 -18.32 -1.91
N GLY A 132 17.26 -17.35 -2.75
CA GLY A 132 18.17 -17.52 -3.89
C GLY A 132 17.51 -17.99 -5.20
N ARG A 133 16.21 -18.30 -5.19
CA ARG A 133 15.43 -18.69 -6.37
C ARG A 133 14.85 -17.47 -7.06
N LEU A 134 15.09 -17.34 -8.37
CA LEU A 134 14.41 -16.35 -9.21
C LEU A 134 13.08 -16.89 -9.71
N PHE A 135 12.06 -16.02 -9.77
CA PHE A 135 10.76 -16.31 -10.37
C PHE A 135 10.15 -15.04 -10.98
N PHE A 136 9.19 -15.21 -11.89
CA PHE A 136 8.39 -14.09 -12.37
C PHE A 136 7.25 -13.81 -11.39
N ARG A 137 7.06 -12.55 -11.05
CA ARG A 137 5.86 -12.07 -10.38
C ARG A 137 5.06 -11.22 -11.35
N LEU A 138 3.87 -11.70 -11.67
CA LEU A 138 2.87 -10.90 -12.39
C LEU A 138 2.10 -10.05 -11.40
N TRP A 139 1.76 -8.82 -11.78
CA TRP A 139 1.09 -7.92 -10.86
C TRP A 139 0.22 -6.86 -11.56
N LYS A 140 -0.88 -6.48 -10.90
CA LYS A 140 -1.83 -5.47 -11.41
C LYS A 140 -2.42 -4.63 -10.28
N TYR A 141 -2.46 -3.32 -10.49
CA TYR A 141 -3.08 -2.36 -9.57
C TYR A 141 -4.59 -2.57 -9.45
N HIS A 142 -5.09 -2.47 -8.22
CA HIS A 142 -6.50 -2.27 -7.94
C HIS A 142 -6.89 -0.81 -8.09
N GLN A 143 -8.20 -0.58 -8.18
CA GLN A 143 -8.73 0.78 -8.06
C GLN A 143 -8.83 1.16 -6.58
N TRP A 144 -8.20 2.28 -6.23
CA TRP A 144 -8.41 2.93 -4.94
C TRP A 144 -9.84 3.48 -4.88
N GLY A 145 -10.45 3.53 -3.70
CA GLY A 145 -11.79 4.15 -3.57
C GLY A 145 -11.73 5.68 -3.52
N SER A 146 -12.79 6.30 -3.03
CA SER A 146 -12.96 7.76 -3.14
C SER A 146 -12.06 8.58 -2.22
N LEU A 147 -11.64 8.01 -1.08
CA LEU A 147 -10.77 8.68 -0.12
C LEU A 147 -9.29 8.44 -0.44
N THR A 148 -8.47 9.49 -0.36
CA THR A 148 -7.00 9.36 -0.45
C THR A 148 -6.43 8.63 0.77
N LEU A 149 -6.95 8.92 1.96
CA LEU A 149 -6.53 8.29 3.22
C LEU A 149 -7.74 7.63 3.91
N TYR A 150 -7.63 6.35 4.22
CA TYR A 150 -8.66 5.57 4.92
C TYR A 150 -8.37 5.55 6.42
N TYR A 151 -8.57 6.71 7.05
CA TYR A 151 -8.46 6.83 8.50
C TYR A 151 -9.79 6.50 9.14
N PHE A 152 -9.82 5.45 9.97
CA PHE A 152 -11.01 5.00 10.69
C PHE A 152 -11.05 5.66 12.08
N PRO A 153 -11.79 6.77 12.27
CA PRO A 153 -11.83 7.45 13.57
C PRO A 153 -12.57 6.62 14.61
N VAL A 154 -12.10 6.62 15.86
CA VAL A 154 -12.75 5.90 16.98
C VAL A 154 -13.40 6.82 18.01
N ARG A 155 -13.33 8.15 17.85
CA ARG A 155 -13.95 9.14 18.75
C ARG A 155 -15.46 8.93 18.88
N PHE A 156 -16.14 8.54 17.80
CA PHE A 156 -17.59 8.28 17.81
C PHE A 156 -18.00 7.20 18.83
N LEU A 157 -17.10 6.27 19.19
CA LEU A 157 -17.38 5.23 20.18
C LEU A 157 -17.76 5.81 21.55
N GLU A 158 -17.30 7.02 21.87
CA GLU A 158 -17.57 7.67 23.14
C GLU A 158 -19.01 8.11 23.32
N SER A 159 -19.73 8.38 22.22
CA SER A 159 -21.14 8.77 22.24
C SER A 159 -22.10 7.59 22.20
N LEU A 160 -21.62 6.39 21.86
CA LEU A 160 -22.44 5.19 21.76
C LEU A 160 -22.92 4.68 23.12
N SER A 161 -24.11 4.08 23.13
CA SER A 161 -24.62 3.30 24.27
C SER A 161 -23.66 2.16 24.65
N PRO A 162 -23.60 1.73 25.93
CA PRO A 162 -22.63 0.72 26.36
C PRO A 162 -22.66 -0.59 25.57
N VAL A 163 -23.84 -1.03 25.12
CA VAL A 163 -24.01 -2.25 24.31
C VAL A 163 -23.46 -2.03 22.91
N LEU A 164 -23.89 -0.98 22.21
CA LEU A 164 -23.44 -0.69 20.86
C LEU A 164 -21.94 -0.39 20.80
N ARG A 165 -21.42 0.29 21.82
CA ARG A 165 -19.97 0.54 21.97
C ARG A 165 -19.18 -0.76 21.99
N ARG A 166 -19.63 -1.79 22.71
CA ARG A 166 -18.94 -3.09 22.75
C ARG A 166 -19.05 -3.82 21.41
N ILE A 167 -20.19 -3.72 20.73
CA ILE A 167 -20.38 -4.27 19.38
C ILE A 167 -19.40 -3.61 18.40
N ALA A 168 -19.38 -2.28 18.36
CA ALA A 168 -18.51 -1.50 17.48
C ALA A 168 -17.02 -1.72 17.78
N ILE A 169 -16.60 -1.72 19.05
CA ILE A 169 -15.21 -2.07 19.42
C ILE A 169 -14.86 -3.48 18.91
N THR A 170 -15.75 -4.46 19.09
CA THR A 170 -15.50 -5.83 18.62
C THR A 170 -15.40 -5.88 17.10
N PHE A 171 -16.24 -5.14 16.40
CA PHE A 171 -16.21 -5.05 14.94
C PHE A 171 -14.89 -4.47 14.43
N ILE A 172 -14.50 -3.28 14.94
CA ILE A 172 -13.26 -2.62 14.53
C ILE A 172 -12.04 -3.49 14.87
N HIS A 173 -12.00 -4.06 16.08
CA HIS A 173 -10.93 -4.97 16.48
C HIS A 173 -10.78 -6.16 15.51
N LYS A 174 -11.89 -6.85 15.20
CA LYS A 174 -11.86 -7.98 14.26
C LYS A 174 -11.47 -7.55 12.85
N LEU A 175 -11.95 -6.40 12.39
CA LEU A 175 -11.60 -5.84 11.09
C LEU A 175 -10.09 -5.58 11.00
N MET A 176 -9.54 -4.92 12.02
CA MET A 176 -8.12 -4.62 12.12
C MET A 176 -7.28 -5.89 12.08
N THR A 177 -7.58 -6.86 12.95
CA THR A 177 -6.84 -8.12 13.02
C THR A 177 -6.90 -8.90 11.71
N ALA A 178 -8.07 -8.97 11.09
CA ALA A 178 -8.27 -9.72 9.84
C ALA A 178 -7.57 -9.07 8.63
N ASN A 179 -7.38 -7.75 8.67
CA ASN A 179 -6.82 -6.97 7.56
C ASN A 179 -5.38 -6.52 7.77
N GLY A 180 -4.82 -6.72 8.97
CA GLY A 180 -3.49 -6.22 9.36
C GLY A 180 -3.44 -4.71 9.63
N ILE A 181 -4.58 -4.06 9.86
CA ILE A 181 -4.65 -2.59 10.05
C ILE A 181 -4.20 -2.25 11.47
N SER A 182 -3.23 -1.35 11.60
CA SER A 182 -2.71 -0.84 12.86
C SER A 182 -3.53 0.34 13.40
N THR A 183 -3.30 0.69 14.67
CA THR A 183 -3.67 2.01 15.17
C THR A 183 -2.53 2.99 14.96
N ILE A 184 -2.83 4.28 14.96
CA ILE A 184 -1.82 5.35 14.99
C ILE A 184 -0.74 5.16 16.07
N LEU A 185 -1.03 4.46 17.17
CA LEU A 185 -0.04 4.27 18.25
C LEU A 185 1.04 3.24 17.91
N ASP A 186 0.84 2.46 16.85
CA ASP A 186 1.75 1.40 16.44
C ASP A 186 2.70 1.84 15.29
N ASP A 187 2.53 3.06 14.76
CA ASP A 187 3.28 3.58 13.62
C ASP A 187 4.38 4.56 14.07
N ASP A 188 5.59 4.46 13.50
CA ASP A 188 6.75 5.29 13.86
C ASP A 188 6.53 6.79 13.58
N ASP A 189 5.72 7.14 12.57
CA ASP A 189 5.41 8.53 12.21
C ASP A 189 4.63 9.25 13.32
N ALA A 190 3.86 8.52 14.13
CA ALA A 190 3.10 9.08 15.23
C ALA A 190 4.01 9.54 16.39
N GLU A 191 5.08 8.80 16.70
CA GLU A 191 6.04 9.21 17.74
C GLU A 191 6.71 10.53 17.35
N PHE A 192 7.17 10.62 16.09
CA PHE A 192 7.73 11.85 15.54
C PHE A 192 6.76 13.04 15.60
N ILE A 193 5.50 12.83 15.25
CA ILE A 193 4.47 13.89 15.30
C ILE A 193 4.18 14.30 16.75
N PHE A 194 4.18 13.36 17.70
CA PHE A 194 4.00 13.68 19.11
C PHE A 194 5.13 14.52 19.66
N GLU A 195 6.37 14.24 19.29
CA GLU A 195 7.54 15.07 19.64
C GLU A 195 7.40 16.47 19.05
N LEU A 196 7.15 16.58 17.74
CA LEU A 196 7.00 17.86 17.04
C LEU A 196 5.92 18.76 17.69
N LEU A 197 4.75 18.18 17.97
CA LEU A 197 3.64 18.90 18.61
C LEU A 197 3.94 19.30 20.06
N SER A 198 4.83 18.56 20.73
CA SER A 198 5.22 18.75 22.14
C SER A 198 6.46 19.61 22.35
N GLU A 199 7.18 19.96 21.30
CA GLU A 199 8.38 20.83 21.35
C GLU A 199 8.13 22.24 20.79
N ASP A 200 7.25 22.38 19.78
CA ASP A 200 6.95 23.68 19.18
C ASP A 200 6.13 24.60 20.10
N GLY A 201 6.79 25.39 20.96
CA GLY A 201 6.11 26.28 21.92
C GLY A 201 5.09 27.26 21.32
N GLY A 202 5.16 27.51 20.00
CA GLY A 202 4.33 28.49 19.28
C GLY A 202 4.40 29.90 19.88
N ASP A 203 3.61 30.82 19.30
CA ASP A 203 3.47 32.18 19.83
C ASP A 203 2.34 32.29 20.89
N ASP A 204 1.33 31.39 20.85
CA ASP A 204 0.23 31.35 21.84
C ASP A 204 0.41 30.23 22.89
N PRO A 205 0.73 30.59 24.16
CA PRO A 205 0.86 29.63 25.24
C PRO A 205 -0.41 28.81 25.56
N ARG A 206 -1.60 29.27 25.17
CA ARG A 206 -2.87 28.55 25.41
C ARG A 206 -3.08 27.43 24.40
N GLU A 207 -2.82 27.72 23.12
CA GLU A 207 -2.86 26.71 22.06
C GLU A 207 -1.81 25.64 22.31
N TRP A 208 -0.58 26.04 22.61
CA TRP A 208 0.50 25.15 23.03
C TRP A 208 0.09 24.19 24.15
N LYS A 209 -0.45 24.73 25.26
CA LYS A 209 -0.90 23.90 26.40
C LYS A 209 -2.00 22.93 26.00
N SER A 210 -2.88 23.31 25.07
CA SER A 210 -3.96 22.46 24.58
C SER A 210 -3.42 21.32 23.71
N ARG A 211 -2.46 21.62 22.82
CA ARG A 211 -1.74 20.64 22.01
C ARG A 211 -0.98 19.63 22.87
N VAL A 212 -0.14 20.09 23.80
CA VAL A 212 0.61 19.22 24.74
C VAL A 212 -0.34 18.35 25.56
N LYS A 213 -1.49 18.89 26.00
CA LYS A 213 -2.50 18.10 26.71
C LYS A 213 -3.12 17.01 25.83
N LEU A 214 -3.34 17.31 24.55
CA LEU A 214 -3.84 16.33 23.59
C LEU A 214 -2.82 15.22 23.34
N VAL A 215 -1.55 15.55 23.11
CA VAL A 215 -0.46 14.57 22.93
C VAL A 215 -0.37 13.65 24.16
N ARG A 216 -0.36 14.21 25.37
CA ARG A 216 -0.41 13.41 26.61
C ARG A 216 -1.66 12.52 26.71
N SER A 217 -2.78 12.93 26.10
CA SER A 217 -3.99 12.12 26.05
C SER A 217 -3.83 10.92 25.11
N TYR A 218 -3.11 11.07 23.99
CA TYR A 218 -2.74 10.00 23.07
C TYR A 218 -1.76 9.01 23.68
N GLN A 219 -0.70 9.48 24.33
CA GLN A 219 0.33 8.63 24.93
C GLN A 219 -0.24 7.80 26.11
N ASP A 220 -0.68 8.47 27.19
CA ASP A 220 -1.04 7.81 28.45
C ASP A 220 -2.46 8.08 28.93
N GLY A 221 -3.16 9.00 28.27
CA GLY A 221 -4.47 9.47 28.71
C GLY A 221 -5.66 8.71 28.14
N LYS A 222 -6.76 9.44 27.98
CA LYS A 222 -8.07 8.87 27.62
C LYS A 222 -8.04 8.29 26.20
N ILE A 223 -7.41 9.01 25.26
CA ILE A 223 -7.35 8.64 23.85
C ILE A 223 -6.51 7.37 23.69
N GLY A 224 -5.30 7.35 24.26
CA GLY A 224 -4.42 6.18 24.22
C GLY A 224 -5.08 4.92 24.77
N ARG A 225 -5.81 5.04 25.90
CA ARG A 225 -6.57 3.92 26.47
C ARG A 225 -7.73 3.45 25.60
N LEU A 226 -8.36 4.33 24.83
CA LEU A 226 -9.42 3.95 23.89
C LEU A 226 -8.84 3.21 22.68
N LEU A 227 -7.79 3.75 22.05
CA LEU A 227 -7.10 3.13 20.91
C LEU A 227 -6.55 1.74 21.29
N ARG A 228 -5.82 1.63 22.41
CA ARG A 228 -5.34 0.34 22.93
C ARG A 228 -6.48 -0.63 23.26
N ARG A 229 -7.63 -0.14 23.71
CA ARG A 229 -8.80 -0.98 23.96
C ARG A 229 -9.40 -1.50 22.66
N VAL A 230 -9.49 -0.66 21.62
CA VAL A 230 -9.94 -1.07 20.29
C VAL A 230 -8.98 -2.11 19.70
N ALA A 231 -7.68 -1.89 19.80
CA ALA A 231 -6.66 -2.84 19.32
C ALA A 231 -6.72 -4.18 20.05
N ALA A 232 -7.08 -4.23 21.34
CA ALA A 232 -6.92 -5.43 22.17
C ALA A 232 -8.22 -6.18 22.54
N LYS A 233 -9.42 -5.60 22.35
CA LYS A 233 -10.66 -6.16 22.92
C LYS A 233 -11.67 -6.62 21.87
N SER A 234 -11.99 -7.91 21.96
CA SER A 234 -13.17 -8.53 21.35
C SER A 234 -14.18 -8.88 22.45
N TYR A 235 -15.35 -8.23 22.48
CA TYR A 235 -16.38 -8.49 23.49
C TYR A 235 -17.37 -9.58 23.07
N TYR A 236 -17.56 -9.79 21.77
CA TYR A 236 -18.52 -10.76 21.22
C TYR A 236 -17.82 -11.81 20.36
N LYS A 237 -17.97 -13.08 20.75
CA LYS A 237 -17.55 -14.22 19.90
C LYS A 237 -18.41 -14.27 18.64
N ASP A 238 -19.72 -14.35 18.81
CA ASP A 238 -20.72 -14.23 17.75
C ASP A 238 -21.09 -12.75 17.51
N LEU A 239 -20.24 -12.07 16.74
CA LEU A 239 -20.47 -10.69 16.34
C LEU A 239 -21.67 -10.55 15.37
N PRO A 240 -21.85 -11.41 14.35
CA PRO A 240 -23.04 -11.36 13.50
C PRO A 240 -24.36 -11.44 14.28
N GLY A 241 -24.45 -12.34 15.26
CA GLY A 241 -25.63 -12.44 16.12
C GLY A 241 -25.84 -11.21 17.00
N ALA A 242 -24.75 -10.62 17.53
CA ALA A 242 -24.83 -9.39 18.32
C ALA A 242 -25.32 -8.19 17.47
N ILE A 243 -24.84 -8.06 16.23
CA ILE A 243 -25.31 -7.03 15.28
C ILE A 243 -26.77 -7.28 14.87
N GLY A 244 -27.15 -8.54 14.66
CA GLY A 244 -28.51 -8.93 14.25
C GLY A 244 -29.57 -8.73 15.34
N SER A 245 -29.20 -8.88 16.61
CA SER A 245 -30.11 -8.73 17.75
C SER A 245 -30.18 -7.32 18.33
N TYR A 246 -29.27 -6.43 17.92
CA TYR A 246 -29.27 -5.05 18.41
C TYR A 246 -30.41 -4.23 17.80
N VAL A 247 -31.16 -3.51 18.64
CA VAL A 247 -32.26 -2.63 18.23
C VAL A 247 -31.80 -1.17 18.25
N PRO A 248 -31.59 -0.52 17.08
CA PRO A 248 -31.14 0.86 17.02
C PRO A 248 -32.18 1.84 17.57
N GLN A 249 -31.73 2.80 18.37
CA GLN A 249 -32.59 3.80 19.02
C GLN A 249 -32.78 5.07 18.20
N ASN A 250 -31.90 5.32 17.22
CA ASN A 250 -31.96 6.50 16.36
C ASN A 250 -31.42 6.19 14.95
N GLY A 251 -31.54 7.18 14.05
CA GLY A 251 -31.13 7.03 12.65
C GLY A 251 -29.62 6.82 12.47
N PHE A 252 -28.80 7.38 13.35
CA PHE A 252 -27.35 7.19 13.32
C PHE A 252 -26.97 5.75 13.71
N GLU A 253 -27.50 5.24 14.83
CA GLU A 253 -27.26 3.86 15.26
C GLU A 253 -27.72 2.86 14.21
N ARG A 254 -28.83 3.14 13.51
CA ARG A 254 -29.32 2.28 12.42
C ARG A 254 -28.31 2.21 11.28
N ARG A 255 -27.85 3.36 10.79
CA ARG A 255 -26.84 3.42 9.72
C ARG A 255 -25.54 2.73 10.12
N LEU A 256 -25.07 2.96 11.34
CA LEU A 256 -23.86 2.32 11.86
C LEU A 256 -23.99 0.79 11.92
N VAL A 257 -25.12 0.28 12.43
CA VAL A 257 -25.39 -1.17 12.51
C VAL A 257 -25.50 -1.80 11.13
N ASP A 258 -26.17 -1.13 10.19
CA ASP A 258 -26.29 -1.61 8.82
C ASP A 258 -24.92 -1.61 8.10
N ALA A 259 -24.09 -0.58 8.31
CA ALA A 259 -22.73 -0.54 7.77
C ALA A 259 -21.83 -1.62 8.39
N MET A 260 -21.90 -1.87 9.71
CA MET A 260 -21.19 -3.00 10.33
C MET A 260 -21.69 -4.35 9.80
N ARG A 261 -22.99 -4.49 9.50
CA ARG A 261 -23.54 -5.70 8.88
C ARG A 261 -22.98 -5.90 7.47
N GLY A 262 -22.93 -4.83 6.67
CA GLY A 262 -22.30 -4.84 5.34
C GLY A 262 -20.80 -5.16 5.38
N GLY A 263 -20.14 -4.84 6.49
CA GLY A 263 -18.70 -5.08 6.67
C GLY A 263 -18.33 -6.46 7.20
N LEU A 264 -19.30 -7.32 7.55
CA LEU A 264 -19.04 -8.67 8.05
C LEU A 264 -18.14 -9.53 7.13
N PRO A 265 -18.25 -9.46 5.78
CA PRO A 265 -17.36 -10.21 4.88
C PRO A 265 -15.87 -9.85 5.01
N PHE A 266 -15.52 -8.66 5.51
CA PHE A 266 -14.12 -8.21 5.66
C PHE A 266 -13.49 -8.64 6.99
N LEU A 267 -14.21 -9.40 7.83
CA LEU A 267 -13.71 -9.86 9.13
C LEU A 267 -13.02 -11.23 9.08
N ALA A 268 -13.06 -11.90 7.94
CA ALA A 268 -12.38 -13.18 7.69
C ALA A 268 -12.03 -13.31 6.20
N PRO A 269 -11.21 -12.40 5.63
CA PRO A 269 -10.80 -12.49 4.25
C PRO A 269 -9.77 -13.61 4.06
N GLU A 270 -9.66 -14.12 2.84
CA GLU A 270 -8.55 -15.02 2.47
C GLU A 270 -7.20 -14.27 2.53
N ARG A 271 -7.20 -13.02 2.05
CA ARG A 271 -6.08 -12.10 2.06
C ARG A 271 -6.53 -10.74 2.62
N GLY A 272 -5.91 -10.28 3.71
CA GLY A 272 -6.23 -8.98 4.33
C GLY A 272 -5.72 -7.79 3.51
N ILE A 273 -6.31 -6.59 3.65
CA ILE A 273 -5.96 -5.43 2.81
C ILE A 273 -4.46 -5.09 2.84
N MET A 274 -3.79 -5.20 3.99
CA MET A 274 -2.36 -4.91 4.11
C MET A 274 -1.48 -5.90 3.34
N GLN A 275 -1.98 -7.09 3.06
CA GLN A 275 -1.25 -8.09 2.29
C GLN A 275 -1.23 -7.75 0.79
N TYR A 276 -1.98 -6.75 0.32
CA TYR A 276 -1.93 -6.26 -1.06
C TYR A 276 -0.85 -5.19 -1.28
N GLY A 277 -0.09 -4.83 -0.24
CA GLY A 277 0.98 -3.83 -0.30
C GLY A 277 2.26 -4.37 -0.94
N TYR A 278 2.21 -4.69 -2.23
CA TYR A 278 3.40 -5.07 -3.00
C TYR A 278 4.10 -3.82 -3.54
N ASP A 279 5.38 -3.66 -3.21
CA ASP A 279 6.23 -2.62 -3.75
C ASP A 279 6.87 -3.08 -5.07
N ALA A 280 6.27 -2.69 -6.19
CA ALA A 280 6.75 -3.01 -7.52
C ALA A 280 8.05 -2.27 -7.90
N TYR A 281 8.42 -1.22 -7.16
CA TYR A 281 9.57 -0.36 -7.43
C TYR A 281 10.61 -0.42 -6.30
N TYR A 282 10.58 -1.52 -5.55
CA TYR A 282 11.43 -1.72 -4.38
C TYR A 282 12.91 -1.41 -4.68
N SER A 283 13.49 -0.69 -3.73
CA SER A 283 14.92 -0.42 -3.65
C SER A 283 15.37 -0.75 -2.24
N GLU A 284 16.50 -1.44 -2.11
CA GLU A 284 17.05 -1.82 -0.81
C GLU A 284 17.47 -0.61 0.02
N ASN A 285 18.02 0.42 -0.64
CA ASN A 285 18.41 1.68 -0.03
C ASN A 285 17.79 2.83 -0.84
N PRO A 286 16.48 3.10 -0.67
CA PRO A 286 15.85 4.22 -1.34
C PRO A 286 16.30 5.54 -0.69
N ASP A 287 16.50 6.59 -1.49
CA ASP A 287 16.76 7.94 -0.94
C ASP A 287 15.55 8.45 -0.13
N PHE A 288 14.34 8.08 -0.56
CA PHE A 288 13.08 8.33 0.13
C PHE A 288 12.24 7.05 0.13
N HIS A 289 11.76 6.65 1.30
CA HIS A 289 10.84 5.51 1.41
C HIS A 289 9.53 5.81 0.68
N PRO A 290 8.89 4.79 0.07
CA PRO A 290 7.54 4.95 -0.45
C PRO A 290 6.54 5.17 0.68
N MET A 291 5.36 5.71 0.34
CA MET A 291 4.25 5.78 1.28
C MET A 291 3.59 4.40 1.39
N TYR A 292 3.73 3.77 2.56
CA TYR A 292 3.22 2.42 2.79
C TYR A 292 1.70 2.40 3.03
N LEU A 293 1.06 1.23 2.86
CA LEU A 293 -0.37 1.08 3.12
C LEU A 293 -0.76 1.39 4.56
N GLN A 294 0.11 1.11 5.53
CA GLN A 294 -0.11 1.38 6.94
C GLN A 294 -0.30 2.89 7.22
N GLN A 295 0.45 3.74 6.50
CA GLN A 295 0.33 5.20 6.62
C GLN A 295 -0.95 5.73 5.96
N GLN A 296 -1.49 4.99 4.99
CA GLN A 296 -2.68 5.35 4.21
C GLN A 296 -3.97 4.78 4.81
N ILE A 297 -3.93 3.62 5.45
CA ILE A 297 -5.09 2.88 5.98
C ILE A 297 -4.83 2.52 7.44
N ARG A 298 -5.44 3.25 8.37
CA ARG A 298 -5.18 3.08 9.82
C ARG A 298 -6.33 3.53 10.70
N VAL A 299 -6.32 3.06 11.94
CA VAL A 299 -7.28 3.50 12.96
C VAL A 299 -6.71 4.71 13.71
N VAL A 300 -7.44 5.84 13.62
CA VAL A 300 -7.09 7.09 14.31
C VAL A 300 -8.12 7.39 15.40
N TYR A 301 -7.81 8.32 16.32
CA TYR A 301 -8.82 8.73 17.29
C TYR A 301 -9.87 9.64 16.65
N ASP A 302 -9.46 10.70 15.97
CA ASP A 302 -10.34 11.67 15.31
C ASP A 302 -9.65 12.24 14.07
N ILE A 303 -10.37 12.40 12.96
CA ILE A 303 -9.82 12.98 11.73
C ILE A 303 -9.74 14.52 11.79
N ASN A 304 -10.42 15.15 12.75
CA ASN A 304 -10.51 16.60 12.88
C ASN A 304 -9.59 17.18 13.97
N ASP A 305 -8.71 16.37 14.55
CA ASP A 305 -7.74 16.87 15.52
C ASP A 305 -6.39 17.18 14.87
N ILE A 306 -5.59 17.99 15.58
CA ILE A 306 -4.29 18.45 15.08
C ILE A 306 -3.28 17.31 14.88
N VAL A 307 -3.46 16.16 15.53
CA VAL A 307 -2.59 15.00 15.30
C VAL A 307 -2.86 14.44 13.91
N SER A 308 -4.13 14.23 13.57
CA SER A 308 -4.52 13.78 12.22
C SER A 308 -4.22 14.81 11.14
N GLU A 309 -4.35 16.10 11.43
CA GLU A 309 -3.93 17.18 10.52
C GLU A 309 -2.44 17.05 10.17
N TYR A 310 -1.58 16.87 11.18
CA TYR A 310 -0.15 16.69 10.96
C TYR A 310 0.19 15.37 10.25
N LEU A 311 -0.57 14.29 10.47
CA LEU A 311 -0.41 13.06 9.68
C LEU A 311 -0.71 13.28 8.20
N VAL A 312 -1.78 14.03 7.90
CA VAL A 312 -2.17 14.39 6.53
C VAL A 312 -1.11 15.29 5.90
N ASP A 313 -0.61 16.29 6.63
CA ASP A 313 0.44 17.18 6.14
C ASP A 313 1.77 16.44 5.90
N TYR A 314 2.14 15.53 6.80
CA TYR A 314 3.29 14.65 6.64
C TYR A 314 3.14 13.78 5.39
N TYR A 315 1.98 13.13 5.22
CA TYR A 315 1.68 12.33 4.03
C TYR A 315 1.74 13.17 2.75
N ASN A 316 1.10 14.34 2.72
CA ASN A 316 1.06 15.23 1.56
C ASN A 316 2.44 15.79 1.19
N SER A 317 3.32 15.97 2.17
CA SER A 317 4.68 16.44 1.94
C SER A 317 5.54 15.34 1.33
N ASN A 318 5.48 14.12 1.90
CA ASN A 318 6.32 13.01 1.47
C ASN A 318 5.84 12.37 0.16
N SER A 319 4.53 12.26 -0.06
CA SER A 319 3.95 11.72 -1.31
C SER A 319 4.32 12.51 -2.56
N ARG A 320 4.83 13.75 -2.41
CA ARG A 320 5.37 14.55 -3.53
C ARG A 320 6.81 14.20 -3.88
N GLU A 321 7.56 13.70 -2.92
CA GLU A 321 8.98 13.37 -3.05
C GLU A 321 9.17 11.87 -3.38
N THR A 322 8.13 11.06 -3.21
CA THR A 322 8.15 9.60 -3.44
C THR A 322 6.86 9.12 -4.14
N TYR A 323 6.58 7.82 -4.10
CA TYR A 323 5.37 7.19 -4.65
C TYR A 323 4.57 6.45 -3.57
N ASP A 324 3.30 6.19 -3.86
CA ASP A 324 2.40 5.43 -2.98
C ASP A 324 2.44 3.93 -3.33
N ILE A 325 2.58 3.09 -2.30
CA ILE A 325 2.23 1.67 -2.41
C ILE A 325 0.71 1.58 -2.30
N THR A 326 0.07 1.08 -3.36
CA THR A 326 -1.37 0.84 -3.42
C THR A 326 -1.67 -0.65 -3.54
N PRO A 327 -2.89 -1.14 -3.24
CA PRO A 327 -3.23 -2.54 -3.38
C PRO A 327 -2.97 -3.06 -4.78
N VAL A 328 -2.27 -4.18 -4.82
CA VAL A 328 -1.90 -4.90 -6.03
C VAL A 328 -2.20 -6.38 -5.84
N THR A 329 -2.84 -7.00 -6.83
CA THR A 329 -2.89 -8.47 -6.92
C THR A 329 -1.59 -8.94 -7.56
N THR A 330 -0.96 -9.94 -6.93
CA THR A 330 0.31 -10.55 -7.38
C THR A 330 0.11 -12.03 -7.67
N CYS A 331 0.82 -12.58 -8.64
CA CYS A 331 0.86 -14.01 -8.94
C CYS A 331 2.29 -14.44 -9.27
N ASP A 332 2.82 -15.37 -8.49
CA ASP A 332 4.16 -15.90 -8.68
C ASP A 332 4.12 -17.10 -9.63
N LEU A 333 4.94 -17.03 -10.68
CA LEU A 333 5.01 -18.07 -11.69
C LEU A 333 6.10 -19.08 -11.38
N SER A 334 5.81 -20.33 -11.73
CA SER A 334 6.73 -21.45 -11.69
C SER A 334 6.49 -22.36 -12.90
N PRO A 335 7.38 -23.32 -13.16
CA PRO A 335 7.15 -24.34 -14.18
C PRO A 335 5.87 -25.18 -13.94
N ASP A 336 5.37 -25.17 -12.70
CA ASP A 336 4.19 -25.92 -12.26
C ASP A 336 2.91 -25.04 -12.19
N THR A 337 2.98 -23.76 -12.55
CA THR A 337 1.81 -22.86 -12.51
C THR A 337 0.63 -23.46 -13.29
N GLY A 338 -0.51 -23.64 -12.60
CA GLY A 338 -1.69 -24.29 -13.16
C GLY A 338 -2.76 -23.35 -13.71
N GLU A 339 -2.74 -22.08 -13.30
CA GLU A 339 -3.82 -21.12 -13.57
C GLU A 339 -3.28 -19.80 -14.11
N LEU A 340 -4.11 -19.11 -14.90
CA LEU A 340 -3.80 -17.76 -15.37
C LEU A 340 -3.92 -16.75 -14.22
N PHE A 341 -3.30 -15.58 -14.40
CA PHE A 341 -3.45 -14.48 -13.46
C PHE A 341 -4.94 -14.14 -13.34
N ARG A 342 -5.44 -14.10 -12.10
CA ARG A 342 -6.81 -13.71 -11.79
C ARG A 342 -6.79 -12.51 -10.87
N MET A 343 -7.37 -11.41 -11.33
CA MET A 343 -7.57 -10.24 -10.50
C MET A 343 -8.60 -10.55 -9.41
N GLU A 344 -8.24 -10.32 -8.16
CA GLU A 344 -9.18 -10.40 -7.04
C GLU A 344 -10.05 -9.12 -7.00
N ASP A 345 -11.22 -9.17 -6.34
CA ASP A 345 -12.11 -8.00 -6.20
C ASP A 345 -12.21 -7.48 -4.75
N TYR A 346 -11.38 -8.05 -3.86
CA TYR A 346 -11.45 -7.77 -2.44
C TYR A 346 -11.12 -6.30 -2.11
N PRO A 347 -10.02 -5.69 -2.61
CA PRO A 347 -9.73 -4.29 -2.35
C PRO A 347 -10.85 -3.34 -2.81
N GLU A 348 -11.43 -3.54 -3.99
CA GLU A 348 -12.54 -2.71 -4.50
C GLU A 348 -13.78 -2.82 -3.60
N ARG A 349 -14.15 -4.03 -3.19
CA ARG A 349 -15.26 -4.25 -2.25
C ARG A 349 -14.96 -3.63 -0.89
N PHE A 350 -13.74 -3.78 -0.39
CA PHE A 350 -13.29 -3.22 0.88
C PHE A 350 -13.38 -1.70 0.86
N PHE A 351 -12.83 -1.03 -0.15
CA PHE A 351 -12.84 0.43 -0.23
C PHE A 351 -14.23 1.00 -0.44
N LYS A 352 -15.07 0.36 -1.26
CA LYS A 352 -16.47 0.77 -1.40
C LYS A 352 -17.21 0.74 -0.06
N TRP A 353 -17.01 -0.32 0.72
CA TRP A 353 -17.60 -0.41 2.06
C TRP A 353 -16.96 0.58 3.04
N ALA A 354 -15.64 0.75 3.00
CA ALA A 354 -14.91 1.65 3.89
C ALA A 354 -15.31 3.11 3.66
N ASP A 355 -15.50 3.51 2.40
CA ASP A 355 -16.04 4.82 2.02
C ASP A 355 -17.40 5.07 2.70
N GLU A 356 -18.34 4.13 2.60
CA GLU A 356 -19.65 4.23 3.25
C GLU A 356 -19.53 4.25 4.79
N PHE A 357 -18.68 3.39 5.35
CA PHE A 357 -18.51 3.27 6.80
C PHE A 357 -17.88 4.52 7.41
N ILE A 358 -16.79 5.02 6.83
CA ILE A 358 -16.08 6.23 7.29
C ILE A 358 -17.00 7.44 7.21
N ASN A 359 -17.71 7.63 6.08
CA ASN A 359 -18.66 8.73 5.91
C ASN A 359 -19.82 8.72 6.95
N ILE A 360 -20.14 7.57 7.55
CA ILE A 360 -21.15 7.48 8.61
C ILE A 360 -20.61 7.94 9.97
N ILE A 361 -19.33 7.68 10.25
CA ILE A 361 -18.73 7.89 11.59
C ILE A 361 -17.95 9.20 11.73
N CYS A 362 -17.70 9.90 10.63
CA CYS A 362 -17.06 11.22 10.59
C CYS A 362 -18.03 12.37 10.88
#